data_AF-A0A9W8D2J6-F1
#
_entry.id   AF-A0A9W8D2J6-F1
#
_cell.length_a   1.000
_cell.length_b   1.000
_cell.length_c   1.000
_cell.angle_alpha   90.00
_cell.angle_beta   90.00
_cell.angle_gamma   90.00
#
_symmetry.space_group_name_H-M   'P 1'
#
loop_
_entity.id
_entity.type
_entity.pdbx_description
1 polymer ?
#
loop_
_entity_poly.entity_id
_entity_poly.type
_entity_poly.pdbx_seq_one_letter_code
_entity_poly.pdbx_strand_id
1 'polypeptide(L)'
;SVFAEISDDTNRPRMMALLPLMWNLGSVGGAAIGGIFADPTHQYPRIFGHMEIFRVFPYLLPCLIDCSITVFGLVMGIFKMEETLVREPASRTMDIRMSLTSPSSSTSTLATESTQLLTEPVQPKQRSMRELLTPTVVRVMATNVVMGLGVAMSDQAYPIFAASDLSDGGLGFAARGIGFSLAVSGVAVMYLQLVAYPKLERKYGALDCYQRGQRMLIPVYLAIPFLSLLTSRLEESIDAKTHVSTLPSWMSHALGEYTLWLLLVLLLLARTTGTVLAFTSINLLTVNLAPSKSELGFMNGIQQLAMTTTRIAGPIMAGVIWTWSIKHSFSYPFNSHMVWVLCAALTALSLRMSHKIPESVNTFAAGNNKRDTADDV
;
A
#
# COMPACT_ATOMS: atom_id res chain seq x y z
N SER A 1 2.91 3.69 -20.32
CA SER A 1 3.49 3.15 -19.06
C SER A 1 4.34 2.00 -19.49
N VAL A 2 5.65 2.08 -19.25
CA VAL A 2 6.63 1.08 -19.74
C VAL A 2 6.20 -0.35 -19.39
N PHE A 3 5.72 -0.58 -18.16
CA PHE A 3 5.19 -1.88 -17.74
C PHE A 3 4.01 -2.36 -18.58
N ALA A 4 3.11 -1.47 -19.00
CA ALA A 4 1.98 -1.83 -19.85
C ALA A 4 2.42 -2.15 -21.29
N GLU A 5 3.47 -1.49 -21.78
CA GLU A 5 4.05 -1.66 -23.12
C GLU A 5 4.83 -2.97 -23.23
N ILE A 6 5.63 -3.34 -22.22
CA ILE A 6 6.38 -4.60 -22.19
C ILE A 6 5.55 -5.82 -21.75
N SER A 7 4.33 -5.59 -21.24
CA SER A 7 3.44 -6.66 -20.78
C SER A 7 2.50 -7.17 -21.88
N ASP A 8 2.43 -8.48 -22.03
CA ASP A 8 1.41 -9.17 -22.82
C ASP A 8 0.39 -9.88 -21.91
N ASP A 9 -0.63 -10.49 -22.50
CA ASP A 9 -1.70 -11.11 -21.71
C ASP A 9 -1.22 -12.35 -20.92
N THR A 10 -0.04 -12.90 -21.24
CA THR A 10 0.54 -14.08 -20.59
C THR A 10 1.35 -13.71 -19.34
N ASN A 11 2.02 -12.55 -19.33
CA ASN A 11 2.94 -12.16 -18.27
C ASN A 11 2.43 -10.98 -17.41
N ARG A 12 1.36 -10.29 -17.84
CA ARG A 12 0.87 -9.06 -17.22
C ARG A 12 0.53 -9.15 -15.73
N PRO A 13 -0.15 -10.19 -15.21
CA PRO A 13 -0.37 -10.29 -13.76
C PRO A 13 0.93 -10.31 -12.96
N ARG A 14 1.98 -10.93 -13.52
CA ARG A 14 3.31 -10.96 -12.89
C ARG A 14 3.99 -9.59 -12.96
N MET A 15 3.93 -8.92 -14.10
CA MET A 15 4.53 -7.59 -14.29
C MET A 15 3.83 -6.51 -13.46
N MET A 16 2.50 -6.52 -13.40
CA MET A 16 1.73 -5.56 -12.61
C MET A 16 1.89 -5.79 -11.09
N ALA A 17 2.18 -7.04 -10.67
CA ALA A 17 2.54 -7.33 -9.29
C ALA A 17 3.93 -6.81 -8.88
N LEU A 18 4.84 -6.52 -9.84
CA LEU A 18 6.16 -5.96 -9.54
C LEU A 18 6.08 -4.52 -9.02
N LEU A 19 5.12 -3.71 -9.46
CA LEU A 19 4.96 -2.32 -9.03
C LEU A 19 4.71 -2.18 -7.51
N PRO A 20 3.66 -2.79 -6.93
CA PRO A 20 3.46 -2.75 -5.49
C PRO A 20 4.57 -3.50 -4.74
N LEU A 21 5.21 -4.49 -5.37
CA LEU A 21 6.34 -5.17 -4.76
C LEU A 21 7.55 -4.25 -4.58
N MET A 22 7.98 -3.55 -5.63
CA MET A 22 9.12 -2.62 -5.56
C MET A 22 8.83 -1.46 -4.61
N TRP A 23 7.59 -0.96 -4.59
CA TRP A 23 7.17 0.05 -3.61
C TRP A 23 7.38 -0.44 -2.16
N ASN A 24 6.91 -1.65 -1.86
CA ASN A 24 7.05 -2.22 -0.52
C ASN A 24 8.51 -2.55 -0.18
N LEU A 25 9.30 -3.03 -1.15
CA LEU A 25 10.73 -3.27 -0.96
C LEU A 25 11.49 -1.98 -0.64
N GLY A 26 11.17 -0.89 -1.35
CA GLY A 26 11.70 0.44 -1.08
C GLY A 26 11.26 0.97 0.29
N SER A 27 10.00 0.77 0.68
CA SER A 27 9.49 1.16 2.00
C SER A 27 10.23 0.45 3.15
N VAL A 28 10.40 -0.87 3.05
CA VAL A 28 11.12 -1.68 4.05
C VAL A 28 12.60 -1.32 4.07
N GLY A 29 13.24 -1.25 2.90
CA GLY A 29 14.65 -0.88 2.77
C GLY A 29 14.93 0.54 3.31
N GLY A 30 14.08 1.50 2.97
CA GLY A 30 14.18 2.88 3.44
C GLY A 30 14.02 3.00 4.95
N ALA A 31 13.06 2.29 5.56
CA ALA A 31 12.90 2.26 7.02
C ALA A 31 14.11 1.62 7.72
N ALA A 32 14.66 0.53 7.17
CA ALA A 32 15.85 -0.12 7.70
C ALA A 32 17.08 0.80 7.62
N ILE A 33 17.32 1.44 6.47
CA ILE A 33 18.40 2.41 6.29
C ILE A 33 18.23 3.58 7.27
N GLY A 34 17.03 4.14 7.34
CA GLY A 34 16.70 5.25 8.23
C GLY A 34 16.95 4.92 9.70
N GLY A 35 16.58 3.73 10.17
CA GLY A 35 16.76 3.32 11.57
C GLY A 35 18.20 2.93 11.92
N ILE A 36 18.84 2.10 11.09
CA ILE A 36 20.19 1.58 11.33
C ILE A 36 21.24 2.69 11.27
N PHE A 37 21.09 3.64 10.34
CA PHE A 37 22.07 4.70 10.13
C PHE A 37 21.69 6.04 10.77
N ALA A 38 20.55 6.14 11.48
CA ALA A 38 20.21 7.34 12.24
C ALA A 38 21.21 7.57 13.39
N ASP A 39 21.59 8.83 13.61
CA ASP A 39 22.55 9.23 14.64
C ASP A 39 23.83 8.35 14.67
N PRO A 40 24.60 8.36 13.58
CA PRO A 40 25.74 7.46 13.43
C PRO A 40 26.86 7.78 14.44
N THR A 41 26.90 8.99 15.01
CA THR A 41 27.92 9.39 15.99
C THR A 41 27.75 8.65 17.32
N HIS A 42 26.51 8.43 17.76
CA HIS A 42 26.21 7.64 18.95
C HIS A 42 26.11 6.14 18.66
N GLN A 43 25.56 5.73 17.51
CA GLN A 43 25.41 4.31 17.17
C GLN A 43 26.74 3.65 16.79
N TYR A 44 27.62 4.37 16.09
CA TYR A 44 28.89 3.87 15.56
C TYR A 44 30.07 4.82 15.91
N PRO A 45 30.36 5.03 17.20
CA PRO A 45 31.31 6.04 17.65
C PRO A 45 32.73 5.80 17.16
N ARG A 46 33.11 4.54 16.90
CA ARG A 46 34.44 4.20 16.36
C ARG A 46 34.69 4.73 14.95
N ILE A 47 33.63 4.88 14.15
CA ILE A 47 33.73 5.25 12.73
C ILE A 47 33.35 6.71 12.54
N PHE A 48 32.25 7.16 13.18
CA PHE A 48 31.69 8.50 12.95
C PHE A 48 31.82 9.43 14.16
N GLY A 49 32.34 8.97 15.30
CA GLY A 49 32.37 9.77 16.54
C GLY A 49 33.21 11.06 16.45
N HIS A 50 34.19 11.10 15.53
CA HIS A 50 35.02 12.29 15.29
C HIS A 50 34.45 13.23 14.22
N MET A 51 33.39 12.84 13.52
CA MET A 51 32.84 13.61 12.40
C MET A 51 31.78 14.59 12.89
N GLU A 52 32.16 15.87 12.98
CA GLU A 52 31.28 16.93 13.46
C GLU A 52 30.01 17.10 12.63
N ILE A 53 30.09 16.86 11.31
CA ILE A 53 28.94 16.98 10.40
C ILE A 53 27.78 16.06 10.78
N PHE A 54 28.07 14.82 11.20
CA PHE A 54 27.02 13.87 11.59
C PHE A 54 26.52 14.10 13.02
N ARG A 55 27.26 14.85 13.83
CA ARG A 55 26.80 15.29 15.14
C ARG A 55 25.79 16.44 15.01
N VAL A 56 26.04 17.36 14.07
CA VAL A 56 25.12 18.47 13.75
C VAL A 56 23.91 17.96 12.96
N PHE A 57 24.11 17.02 12.03
CA PHE A 57 23.06 16.45 11.19
C PHE A 57 22.97 14.92 11.35
N PRO A 58 22.29 14.43 12.42
CA PRO A 58 22.24 12.99 12.74
C PRO A 58 21.53 12.13 11.71
N TYR A 59 20.74 12.72 10.81
CA TYR A 59 20.02 12.02 9.74
C TYR A 59 20.66 12.20 8.35
N LEU A 60 21.80 12.88 8.24
CA LEU A 60 22.45 13.12 6.94
C LEU A 60 22.91 11.81 6.27
N LEU A 61 23.48 10.89 7.06
CA LEU A 61 23.99 9.62 6.55
C LEU A 61 22.92 8.76 5.85
N PRO A 62 21.76 8.46 6.47
CA PRO A 62 20.71 7.68 5.80
C PRO A 62 20.18 8.39 4.55
N CYS A 63 20.09 9.72 4.54
CA CYS A 63 19.69 10.48 3.35
C CYS A 63 20.70 10.36 2.20
N LEU A 64 22.01 10.36 2.49
CA LEU A 64 23.05 10.18 1.46
C LEU A 64 23.01 8.77 0.85
N ILE A 65 22.75 7.75 1.68
CA ILE A 65 22.58 6.37 1.21
C ILE A 65 21.37 6.29 0.26
N ASP A 66 20.22 6.85 0.64
CA ASP A 66 19.02 6.85 -0.20
C ASP A 66 19.22 7.61 -1.52
N CYS A 67 19.94 8.75 -1.47
CA CYS A 67 20.34 9.50 -2.66
C CYS A 67 21.20 8.66 -3.60
N SER A 68 22.17 7.91 -3.07
CA SER A 68 23.05 7.05 -3.88
C SER A 68 22.29 5.94 -4.61
N ILE A 69 21.30 5.34 -3.96
CA ILE A 69 20.42 4.31 -4.56
C ILE A 69 19.60 4.92 -5.71
N THR A 70 19.05 6.11 -5.49
CA THR A 70 18.26 6.83 -6.50
C THR A 70 19.10 7.24 -7.71
N VAL A 71 20.30 7.78 -7.48
CA VAL A 71 21.24 8.14 -8.55
C VAL A 71 21.66 6.90 -9.35
N PHE A 72 21.94 5.78 -8.68
CA PHE A 72 22.22 4.52 -9.35
C PHE A 72 21.04 4.07 -10.24
N GLY A 73 19.81 4.15 -9.73
CA GLY A 73 18.60 3.86 -10.51
C GLY A 73 18.45 4.76 -11.74
N LEU A 74 18.73 6.06 -11.61
CA LEU A 74 18.72 7.01 -12.72
C LEU A 74 19.76 6.68 -13.79
N VAL A 75 21.01 6.39 -13.37
CA VAL A 75 22.09 5.99 -14.27
C VAL A 75 21.71 4.72 -15.04
N MET A 76 21.17 3.71 -14.34
CA MET A 76 20.70 2.48 -14.99
C MET A 76 19.55 2.75 -15.96
N GLY A 77 18.63 3.65 -15.63
CA GLY A 77 17.56 4.09 -16.52
C GLY A 77 18.10 4.71 -17.82
N ILE A 78 19.03 5.65 -17.71
CA ILE A 78 19.61 6.37 -18.86
C ILE A 78 20.42 5.43 -19.78
N PHE A 79 21.25 4.56 -19.21
CA PHE A 79 22.19 3.77 -20.01
C PHE A 79 21.67 2.39 -20.42
N LYS A 80 20.61 1.86 -19.77
CA LYS A 80 20.11 0.50 -20.05
C LYS A 80 18.65 0.40 -20.49
N MET A 81 17.80 1.40 -20.25
CA MET A 81 16.43 1.33 -20.76
C MET A 81 16.37 1.86 -22.19
N GLU A 82 16.04 0.97 -23.13
CA GLU A 82 15.68 1.36 -24.48
C GLU A 82 14.22 1.84 -24.52
N GLU A 83 13.91 2.74 -25.47
CA GLU A 83 12.55 3.23 -25.69
C GLU A 83 11.61 2.06 -26.00
N THR A 84 10.62 1.84 -25.15
CA THR A 84 9.71 0.68 -25.25
C THR A 84 8.54 0.93 -26.19
N LEU A 85 8.27 2.18 -26.57
CA LEU A 85 7.17 2.52 -27.45
C LEU A 85 7.49 2.17 -28.91
N VAL A 86 6.88 1.10 -29.42
CA VAL A 86 6.87 0.80 -30.85
C VAL A 86 5.94 1.79 -31.57
N ARG A 87 6.52 2.77 -32.26
CA ARG A 87 5.76 3.65 -33.17
C ARG A 87 5.50 2.92 -34.48
N GLU A 88 4.24 2.65 -34.81
CA GLU A 88 3.91 2.24 -36.18
C GLU A 88 4.26 3.40 -37.15
N PRO A 89 4.92 3.12 -38.28
CA PRO A 89 5.28 4.16 -39.24
C PRO A 89 4.02 4.77 -39.87
N ALA A 90 3.96 6.11 -39.90
CA ALA A 90 2.86 6.92 -40.44
C ALA A 90 2.50 6.65 -41.92
N SER A 91 3.27 5.80 -42.61
CA SER A 91 3.05 5.41 -44.01
C SER A 91 1.69 4.77 -44.26
N ARG A 92 1.15 4.01 -43.28
CA ARG A 92 -0.12 3.28 -43.46
C ARG A 92 -1.34 4.19 -43.58
N THR A 93 -1.29 5.41 -43.02
CA THR A 93 -2.37 6.40 -43.12
C THR A 93 -2.33 7.15 -44.45
N MET A 94 -1.17 7.25 -45.10
CA MET A 94 -1.02 7.87 -46.42
C MET A 94 -1.54 6.96 -47.53
N ASP A 95 -1.27 5.65 -47.47
CA ASP A 95 -1.75 4.69 -48.48
C ASP A 95 -3.28 4.60 -48.54
N ILE A 96 -3.96 4.74 -47.39
CA ILE A 96 -5.43 4.77 -47.31
C ILE A 96 -5.99 6.04 -47.95
N ARG A 97 -5.37 7.21 -47.71
CA ARG A 97 -5.81 8.48 -48.34
C ARG A 97 -5.54 8.51 -49.84
N MET A 98 -4.43 7.94 -50.29
CA MET A 98 -4.06 7.93 -51.71
C MET A 98 -4.98 7.00 -52.53
N SER A 99 -5.45 5.91 -51.92
CA SER A 99 -6.40 4.97 -52.55
C SER A 99 -7.83 5.53 -52.68
N LEU A 100 -8.19 6.54 -51.87
CA LEU A 100 -9.51 7.20 -51.91
C LEU A 100 -9.61 8.37 -52.91
N THR A 101 -8.51 8.71 -53.60
CA THR A 101 -8.44 9.94 -54.43
C THR A 101 -8.20 9.67 -55.94
N SER A 102 -8.46 8.46 -56.42
CA SER A 102 -8.46 8.17 -57.86
C SER A 102 -9.85 8.39 -58.48
N PRO A 103 -10.02 9.29 -59.47
CA PRO A 103 -11.29 9.45 -60.17
C PRO A 103 -11.44 8.35 -61.23
N SER A 104 -12.29 7.35 -60.96
CA SER A 104 -12.63 6.32 -61.95
C SER A 104 -13.85 6.75 -62.77
N SER A 105 -13.59 7.17 -64.00
CA SER A 105 -14.56 7.33 -65.08
C SER A 105 -14.97 5.96 -65.67
N SER A 106 -16.28 5.74 -65.76
CA SER A 106 -17.04 4.97 -66.78
C SER A 106 -16.83 3.45 -67.01
N THR A 107 -17.94 2.71 -66.79
CA THR A 107 -18.54 1.64 -67.63
C THR A 107 -18.34 0.14 -67.29
N SER A 108 -19.50 -0.50 -67.06
CA SER A 108 -19.95 -1.92 -67.03
C SER A 108 -18.97 -3.11 -67.08
N THR A 109 -19.17 -4.12 -66.22
CA THR A 109 -19.83 -5.43 -66.52
C THR A 109 -19.77 -6.36 -65.29
N LEU A 110 -20.73 -7.29 -65.22
CA LEU A 110 -20.90 -8.31 -64.16
C LEU A 110 -19.69 -9.26 -64.03
N ALA A 111 -19.29 -9.59 -62.80
CA ALA A 111 -19.00 -10.96 -62.33
C ALA A 111 -18.52 -11.01 -60.86
N THR A 112 -19.35 -11.65 -60.03
CA THR A 112 -18.96 -12.70 -59.06
C THR A 112 -18.08 -12.36 -57.85
N GLU A 113 -18.73 -12.44 -56.68
CA GLU A 113 -18.25 -12.89 -55.36
C GLU A 113 -16.73 -12.87 -55.09
N SER A 114 -16.30 -11.89 -54.30
CA SER A 114 -15.33 -12.05 -53.21
C SER A 114 -15.36 -10.79 -52.35
N THR A 115 -16.42 -10.62 -51.55
CA THR A 115 -16.41 -9.66 -50.43
C THR A 115 -15.46 -10.22 -49.37
N GLN A 116 -14.15 -10.10 -49.61
CA GLN A 116 -13.16 -10.25 -48.56
C GLN A 116 -13.41 -9.12 -47.57
N LEU A 117 -13.96 -9.52 -46.41
CA LEU A 117 -14.09 -8.74 -45.20
C LEU A 117 -12.73 -8.10 -44.85
N LEU A 118 -12.49 -6.90 -45.36
CA LEU A 118 -11.54 -5.97 -44.79
C LEU A 118 -12.15 -5.50 -43.47
N THR A 119 -11.98 -6.31 -42.43
CA THR A 119 -12.19 -5.89 -41.05
C THR A 119 -11.23 -4.73 -40.81
N GLU A 120 -11.75 -3.49 -40.80
CA GLU A 120 -10.99 -2.36 -40.29
C GLU A 120 -10.38 -2.75 -38.94
N PRO A 121 -9.11 -2.44 -38.66
CA PRO A 121 -8.61 -2.54 -37.29
C PRO A 121 -9.43 -1.53 -36.50
N VAL A 122 -10.39 -2.03 -35.70
CA VAL A 122 -11.18 -1.24 -34.77
C VAL A 122 -10.18 -0.51 -33.87
N GLN A 123 -9.89 0.75 -34.17
CA GLN A 123 -9.11 1.58 -33.26
C GLN A 123 -9.90 1.57 -31.94
N PRO A 124 -9.29 1.19 -30.81
CA PRO A 124 -10.00 1.15 -29.55
C PRO A 124 -10.52 2.57 -29.29
N LYS A 125 -11.83 2.74 -29.36
CA LYS A 125 -12.53 3.99 -29.08
C LYS A 125 -12.06 4.48 -27.71
N GLN A 126 -11.19 5.50 -27.70
CA GLN A 126 -10.71 6.07 -26.45
C GLN A 126 -11.91 6.64 -25.71
N ARG A 127 -12.23 6.04 -24.56
CA ARG A 127 -13.37 6.47 -23.75
C ARG A 127 -13.04 7.80 -23.10
N SER A 128 -14.05 8.63 -22.94
CA SER A 128 -13.88 9.89 -22.21
C SER A 128 -13.59 9.59 -20.73
N MET A 129 -12.79 10.44 -20.08
CA MET A 129 -12.44 10.30 -18.64
C MET A 129 -13.68 10.16 -17.74
N ARG A 130 -14.81 10.78 -18.12
CA ARG A 130 -16.09 10.66 -17.41
C ARG A 130 -16.74 9.29 -17.57
N GLU A 131 -16.57 8.65 -18.71
CA GLU A 131 -17.12 7.32 -18.99
C GLU A 131 -16.35 6.23 -18.21
N LEU A 132 -15.09 6.50 -17.87
CA LEU A 132 -14.26 5.63 -17.04
C LEU A 132 -14.62 5.69 -15.54
N LEU A 133 -15.27 6.77 -15.09
CA LEU A 133 -15.77 6.92 -13.72
C LEU A 133 -17.08 6.16 -13.51
N THR A 134 -17.04 4.86 -13.79
CA THR A 134 -18.18 3.98 -13.55
C THR A 134 -18.54 3.92 -12.06
N PRO A 135 -19.79 3.57 -11.70
CA PRO A 135 -20.18 3.40 -10.30
C PRO A 135 -19.29 2.42 -9.52
N THR A 136 -18.75 1.40 -10.20
CA THR A 136 -17.81 0.44 -9.62
C THR A 136 -16.47 1.09 -9.32
N VAL A 137 -15.90 1.86 -10.25
CA VAL A 137 -14.65 2.62 -10.03
C VAL A 137 -14.80 3.58 -8.87
N VAL A 138 -15.88 4.38 -8.84
CA VAL A 138 -16.14 5.32 -7.75
C VAL A 138 -16.26 4.59 -6.40
N ARG A 139 -16.91 3.42 -6.36
CA ARG A 139 -17.04 2.61 -5.15
C ARG A 139 -15.70 2.08 -4.65
N VAL A 140 -14.86 1.56 -5.54
CA VAL A 140 -13.51 1.07 -5.22
C VAL A 140 -12.61 2.21 -4.74
N MET A 141 -12.69 3.39 -5.39
CA MET A 141 -11.96 4.58 -4.94
C MET A 141 -12.45 5.06 -3.57
N ALA A 142 -13.76 5.06 -3.33
CA ALA A 142 -14.32 5.45 -2.05
C ALA A 142 -13.90 4.50 -0.91
N THR A 143 -13.90 3.17 -1.15
CA THR A 143 -13.36 2.23 -0.16
C THR A 143 -11.87 2.44 0.05
N ASN A 144 -11.11 2.73 -1.01
CA ASN A 144 -9.68 3.01 -0.91
C ASN A 144 -9.40 4.25 -0.03
N VAL A 145 -10.14 5.34 -0.22
CA VAL A 145 -9.96 6.56 0.58
C VAL A 145 -10.29 6.30 2.06
N VAL A 146 -11.44 5.68 2.35
CA VAL A 146 -11.86 5.42 3.74
C VAL A 146 -10.87 4.47 4.43
N MET A 147 -10.49 3.38 3.77
CA MET A 147 -9.51 2.43 4.30
C MET A 147 -8.13 3.07 4.47
N GLY A 148 -7.66 3.75 3.43
CA GLY A 148 -6.36 4.39 3.39
C GLY A 148 -6.22 5.46 4.47
N LEU A 149 -7.30 6.17 4.79
CA LEU A 149 -7.32 7.13 5.90
C LEU A 149 -7.11 6.43 7.24
N GLY A 150 -7.85 5.34 7.53
CA GLY A 150 -7.67 4.57 8.76
C GLY A 150 -6.26 3.97 8.91
N VAL A 151 -5.70 3.45 7.81
CA VAL A 151 -4.32 2.93 7.79
C VAL A 151 -3.31 4.06 8.03
N ALA A 152 -3.39 5.16 7.28
CA ALA A 152 -2.47 6.30 7.42
C ALA A 152 -2.52 6.92 8.82
N MET A 153 -3.71 7.03 9.41
CA MET A 153 -3.88 7.45 10.80
C MET A 153 -3.17 6.50 11.75
N SER A 154 -3.34 5.18 11.59
CA SER A 154 -2.70 4.19 12.45
C SER A 154 -1.17 4.18 12.32
N ASP A 155 -0.64 4.41 11.11
CA ASP A 155 0.80 4.46 10.83
C ASP A 155 1.45 5.64 11.55
N GLN A 156 0.78 6.80 11.57
CA GLN A 156 1.24 7.96 12.32
C GLN A 156 0.99 7.83 13.83
N ALA A 157 -0.14 7.25 14.24
CA ALA A 157 -0.50 7.14 15.65
C ALA A 157 0.45 6.19 16.41
N TYR A 158 0.99 5.17 15.75
CA TYR A 158 1.82 4.17 16.45
C TYR A 158 3.11 4.72 17.05
N PRO A 159 3.99 5.43 16.32
CA PRO A 159 5.20 6.00 16.92
C PRO A 159 4.87 7.02 18.02
N ILE A 160 3.80 7.81 17.84
CA ILE A 160 3.34 8.77 18.84
C ILE A 160 2.92 8.03 20.12
N PHE A 161 2.02 7.04 20.00
CA PHE A 161 1.58 6.19 21.11
C PHE A 161 2.75 5.49 21.82
N ALA A 162 3.68 4.94 21.04
CA ALA A 162 4.83 4.23 21.61
C ALA A 162 5.76 5.19 22.36
N ALA A 163 5.97 6.41 21.86
CA ALA A 163 6.84 7.41 22.49
C ALA A 163 6.18 8.16 23.66
N SER A 164 4.85 8.28 23.69
CA SER A 164 4.12 9.01 24.73
C SER A 164 4.33 8.40 26.11
N ASP A 165 4.31 9.26 27.13
CA ASP A 165 4.44 8.87 28.53
C ASP A 165 3.28 7.97 28.98
N LEU A 166 3.52 7.18 30.02
CA LEU A 166 2.51 6.28 30.56
C LEU A 166 1.30 7.02 31.14
N SER A 167 1.50 8.24 31.68
CA SER A 167 0.41 9.10 32.17
C SER A 167 -0.59 9.46 31.08
N ASP A 168 -0.13 9.58 29.85
CA ASP A 168 -0.94 9.93 28.67
C ASP A 168 -1.51 8.67 27.98
N GLY A 169 -1.29 7.49 28.58
CA GLY A 169 -1.70 6.20 28.03
C GLY A 169 -0.83 5.73 26.86
N GLY A 170 0.43 6.16 26.79
CA GLY A 170 1.44 5.65 25.88
C GLY A 170 2.20 4.43 26.41
N LEU A 171 3.30 4.07 25.75
CA LEU A 171 4.20 2.96 26.16
C LEU A 171 5.52 3.42 26.80
N GLY A 172 5.87 4.70 26.71
CA GLY A 172 7.13 5.24 27.23
C GLY A 172 8.39 4.70 26.53
N PHE A 173 8.29 4.26 25.27
CA PHE A 173 9.42 3.68 24.55
C PHE A 173 10.42 4.75 24.10
N ALA A 174 11.70 4.48 24.35
CA ALA A 174 12.78 5.19 23.70
C ALA A 174 12.78 4.92 22.18
N ALA A 175 13.40 5.82 21.40
CA ALA A 175 13.50 5.72 19.95
C ALA A 175 14.00 4.35 19.44
N ARG A 176 14.90 3.70 20.20
CA ARG A 176 15.41 2.35 19.89
C ARG A 176 14.30 1.28 19.91
N GLY A 177 13.41 1.32 20.91
CA GLY A 177 12.32 0.35 21.02
C GLY A 177 11.32 0.49 19.88
N ILE A 178 10.99 1.74 19.52
CA ILE A 178 10.14 2.06 18.37
C ILE A 178 10.79 1.60 17.06
N GLY A 179 12.09 1.87 16.89
CA GLY A 179 12.84 1.42 15.72
C GLY A 179 12.86 -0.10 15.58
N PHE A 180 13.06 -0.82 16.69
CA PHE A 180 13.06 -2.29 16.70
C PHE A 180 11.69 -2.87 16.33
N SER A 181 10.60 -2.38 16.90
CA SER A 181 9.24 -2.87 16.60
C SER A 181 8.82 -2.60 15.15
N LEU A 182 9.20 -1.44 14.59
CA LEU A 182 9.01 -1.11 13.19
C LEU A 182 9.87 -1.98 12.27
N ALA A 183 11.11 -2.30 12.66
CA ALA A 183 11.99 -3.17 11.87
C ALA A 183 11.43 -4.60 11.77
N VAL A 184 10.92 -5.18 12.87
CA VAL A 184 10.23 -6.47 12.87
C VAL A 184 9.04 -6.45 11.90
N SER A 185 8.25 -5.38 11.94
CA SER A 185 7.11 -5.19 11.03
C SER A 185 7.57 -5.11 9.57
N GLY A 186 8.68 -4.41 9.28
CA GLY A 186 9.23 -4.30 7.93
C GLY A 186 9.66 -5.65 7.33
N VAL A 187 10.34 -6.49 8.12
CA VAL A 187 10.69 -7.86 7.70
C VAL A 187 9.42 -8.68 7.41
N ALA A 188 8.40 -8.55 8.26
CA ALA A 188 7.13 -9.21 8.06
C ALA A 188 6.41 -8.73 6.78
N VAL A 189 6.38 -7.42 6.51
CA VAL A 189 5.83 -6.86 5.25
C VAL A 189 6.49 -7.54 4.05
N MET A 190 7.82 -7.67 4.05
CA MET A 190 8.55 -8.27 2.94
C MET A 190 8.13 -9.73 2.69
N TYR A 191 8.11 -10.56 3.73
CA TYR A 191 7.66 -11.95 3.60
C TYR A 191 6.19 -12.05 3.16
N LEU A 192 5.32 -11.25 3.79
CA LEU A 192 3.89 -11.24 3.50
C LEU A 192 3.62 -10.80 2.07
N GLN A 193 4.31 -9.77 1.56
CA GLN A 193 4.12 -9.26 0.21
C GLN A 193 4.67 -10.20 -0.87
N LEU A 194 5.86 -10.77 -0.66
CA LEU A 194 6.56 -11.58 -1.66
C LEU A 194 6.07 -13.01 -1.73
N VAL A 195 5.72 -13.58 -0.57
CA VAL A 195 5.49 -15.03 -0.44
C VAL A 195 4.04 -15.32 -0.10
N ALA A 196 3.49 -14.66 0.93
CA ALA A 196 2.16 -15.01 1.42
C ALA A 196 1.04 -14.46 0.52
N TYR A 197 1.10 -13.17 0.17
CA TYR A 197 0.07 -12.46 -0.56
C TYR A 197 -0.21 -13.10 -1.93
N PRO A 198 0.79 -13.40 -2.79
CA PRO A 198 0.51 -14.01 -4.10
C PRO A 198 -0.14 -15.40 -3.98
N LYS A 199 0.15 -16.15 -2.92
CA LYS A 199 -0.49 -17.46 -2.66
C LYS A 199 -1.94 -17.30 -2.22
N LEU A 200 -2.22 -16.31 -1.37
CA LEU A 200 -3.56 -16.01 -0.88
C LEU A 200 -4.44 -15.43 -1.98
N GLU A 201 -3.91 -14.50 -2.77
CA GLU A 201 -4.60 -13.88 -3.90
C GLU A 201 -4.98 -14.92 -4.96
N ARG A 202 -4.08 -15.83 -5.34
CA ARG A 202 -4.42 -16.92 -6.28
C ARG A 202 -5.50 -17.86 -5.77
N LYS A 203 -5.59 -18.05 -4.44
CA LYS A 203 -6.54 -18.99 -3.83
C LYS A 203 -7.91 -18.37 -3.60
N TYR A 204 -7.96 -17.09 -3.23
CA TYR A 204 -9.19 -16.44 -2.76
C TYR A 204 -9.62 -15.24 -3.61
N GLY A 205 -8.76 -14.73 -4.48
CA GLY A 205 -8.96 -13.48 -5.21
C GLY A 205 -8.60 -12.24 -4.38
N ALA A 206 -8.42 -11.12 -5.07
CA ALA A 206 -8.03 -9.85 -4.46
C ALA A 206 -9.13 -9.30 -3.53
N LEU A 207 -10.41 -9.39 -3.91
CA LEU A 207 -11.52 -8.84 -3.13
C LEU A 207 -11.71 -9.53 -1.78
N ASP A 208 -11.60 -10.86 -1.72
CA ASP A 208 -11.67 -11.58 -0.45
C ASP A 208 -10.44 -11.30 0.42
N CYS A 209 -9.24 -11.22 -0.17
CA CYS A 209 -8.03 -10.78 0.55
C CYS A 209 -8.22 -9.37 1.14
N TYR A 210 -8.80 -8.44 0.39
CA TYR A 210 -9.12 -7.09 0.86
C TYR A 210 -10.02 -7.12 2.10
N GLN A 211 -11.13 -7.87 2.02
CA GLN A 211 -12.11 -7.98 3.10
C GLN A 211 -11.55 -8.68 4.34
N ARG A 212 -10.78 -9.77 4.16
CA ARG A 212 -10.14 -10.49 5.28
C ARG A 212 -9.09 -9.64 5.97
N GLY A 213 -8.30 -8.89 5.22
CA GLY A 213 -7.34 -7.94 5.78
C GLY A 213 -8.02 -6.91 6.69
N GLN A 214 -9.14 -6.36 6.24
CA GLN A 214 -9.95 -5.42 7.03
C GLN A 214 -10.58 -6.05 8.28
N ARG A 215 -11.15 -7.26 8.16
CA ARG A 215 -11.72 -7.99 9.31
C ARG A 215 -10.69 -8.25 10.40
N MET A 216 -9.44 -8.47 10.03
CA MET A 216 -8.35 -8.66 10.99
C MET A 216 -7.86 -7.34 11.60
N LEU A 217 -7.85 -6.24 10.83
CA LEU A 217 -7.39 -4.93 11.33
C LEU A 217 -8.31 -4.35 12.40
N ILE A 218 -9.63 -4.55 12.29
CA ILE A 218 -10.61 -4.01 13.25
C ILE A 218 -10.30 -4.41 14.70
N PRO A 219 -10.22 -5.71 15.06
CA PRO A 219 -9.90 -6.10 16.43
C PRO A 219 -8.47 -5.70 16.83
N VAL A 220 -7.52 -5.69 15.89
CA VAL A 220 -6.14 -5.29 16.19
C VAL A 220 -6.05 -3.82 16.59
N TYR A 221 -6.72 -2.92 15.86
CA TYR A 221 -6.77 -1.51 16.24
C TYR A 221 -7.41 -1.32 17.60
N LEU A 222 -8.49 -2.04 17.91
CA LEU A 222 -9.11 -1.96 19.23
C LEU A 222 -8.22 -2.52 20.35
N ALA A 223 -7.38 -3.51 20.06
CA ALA A 223 -6.51 -4.17 21.05
C ALA A 223 -5.21 -3.39 21.35
N ILE A 224 -4.59 -2.73 20.36
CA ILE A 224 -3.32 -2.00 20.52
C ILE A 224 -3.28 -1.06 21.73
N PRO A 225 -4.25 -0.14 21.95
CA PRO A 225 -4.14 0.80 23.06
C PRO A 225 -4.24 0.13 24.43
N PHE A 226 -4.72 -1.11 24.55
CA PHE A 226 -4.74 -1.84 25.83
C PHE A 226 -3.34 -2.30 26.28
N LEU A 227 -2.32 -2.21 25.41
CA LEU A 227 -0.93 -2.44 25.82
C LEU A 227 -0.45 -1.39 26.85
N SER A 228 -1.03 -0.19 26.88
CA SER A 228 -0.70 0.81 27.89
C SER A 228 -1.09 0.37 29.29
N LEU A 229 -2.22 -0.34 29.45
CA LEU A 229 -2.67 -0.89 30.75
C LEU A 229 -1.73 -1.96 31.29
N LEU A 230 -1.10 -2.73 30.41
CA LEU A 230 -0.08 -3.70 30.82
C LEU A 230 1.14 -2.95 31.33
N THR A 231 1.60 -1.96 30.56
CA THR A 231 2.79 -1.14 30.91
C THR A 231 2.60 -0.38 32.22
N SER A 232 1.42 0.23 32.44
CA SER A 232 1.13 0.96 33.68
C SER A 232 1.14 0.05 34.91
N ARG A 233 0.65 -1.20 34.79
CA ARG A 233 0.69 -2.19 35.88
C ARG A 233 2.10 -2.67 36.19
N LEU A 234 2.99 -2.70 35.17
CA LEU A 234 4.39 -3.04 35.38
C LEU A 234 5.11 -1.95 36.18
N GLU A 235 4.82 -0.68 35.89
CA GLU A 235 5.43 0.45 36.60
C GLU A 235 4.87 0.64 38.02
N GLU A 236 3.56 0.43 38.22
CA GLU A 236 2.96 0.43 39.56
C GLU A 236 3.58 -0.65 40.47
N SER A 237 3.96 -1.81 39.89
CA SER A 237 4.70 -2.85 40.60
C SER A 237 6.14 -2.47 40.97
N ILE A 238 6.75 -1.44 40.34
CA ILE A 238 8.10 -0.95 40.65
C ILE A 238 8.06 -0.03 41.87
N ASP A 239 7.05 0.85 41.96
CA ASP A 239 6.90 1.80 43.07
C ASP A 239 6.29 1.17 44.33
N ALA A 240 5.45 0.16 44.15
CA ALA A 240 4.87 -0.59 45.24
C ALA A 240 5.90 -1.52 45.90
N LYS A 241 6.64 -1.02 46.91
CA LYS A 241 7.39 -1.81 47.91
C LYS A 241 6.51 -2.76 48.76
N THR A 242 5.33 -3.12 48.29
CA THR A 242 4.32 -3.86 49.05
C THR A 242 4.32 -5.33 48.65
N HIS A 243 4.90 -6.10 49.57
CA HIS A 243 4.63 -7.49 49.90
C HIS A 243 3.48 -8.17 49.14
N VAL A 244 3.81 -9.33 48.56
CA VAL A 244 2.96 -10.41 47.96
C VAL A 244 3.22 -10.60 46.46
N SER A 245 4.48 -10.85 46.09
CA SER A 245 4.79 -11.63 44.89
C SER A 245 5.47 -12.92 45.35
N THR A 246 4.90 -14.07 44.99
CA THR A 246 5.49 -15.40 45.22
C THR A 246 6.80 -15.62 44.44
N LEU A 247 7.14 -14.68 43.54
CA LEU A 247 8.36 -14.65 42.76
C LEU A 247 9.24 -13.46 43.18
N PRO A 248 10.58 -13.60 43.13
CA PRO A 248 11.51 -12.48 43.24
C PRO A 248 11.14 -11.33 42.29
N SER A 249 11.25 -10.09 42.76
CA SER A 249 10.86 -8.88 42.01
C SER A 249 11.48 -8.79 40.61
N TRP A 250 12.77 -9.09 40.47
CA TRP A 250 13.45 -9.10 39.16
C TRP A 250 12.79 -10.05 38.14
N MET A 251 12.20 -11.15 38.60
CA MET A 251 11.58 -12.16 37.75
C MET A 251 10.17 -11.74 37.31
N SER A 252 9.38 -11.10 38.19
CA SER A 252 8.08 -10.54 37.81
C SER A 252 8.21 -9.39 36.82
N HIS A 253 9.23 -8.53 36.98
CA HIS A 253 9.50 -7.44 36.02
C HIS A 253 9.95 -7.98 34.66
N ALA A 254 10.90 -8.91 34.65
CA ALA A 254 11.35 -9.53 33.41
C ALA A 254 10.18 -10.20 32.66
N LEU A 255 9.37 -11.01 33.34
CA LEU A 255 8.20 -11.67 32.74
C LEU A 255 7.19 -10.66 32.18
N GLY A 256 6.98 -9.54 32.88
CA GLY A 256 6.12 -8.46 32.45
C GLY A 256 6.58 -7.79 31.16
N GLU A 257 7.85 -7.39 31.10
CA GLU A 257 8.45 -6.80 29.91
C GLU A 257 8.43 -7.75 28.71
N TYR A 258 8.79 -9.02 28.91
CA TYR A 258 8.71 -10.04 27.85
C TYR A 258 7.27 -10.24 27.36
N THR A 259 6.29 -10.21 28.26
CA THR A 259 4.87 -10.32 27.90
C THR A 259 4.42 -9.12 27.06
N LEU A 260 4.80 -7.90 27.45
CA LEU A 260 4.51 -6.68 26.68
C LEU A 260 5.09 -6.78 25.27
N TRP A 261 6.37 -7.14 25.15
CA TRP A 261 7.05 -7.26 23.86
C TRP A 261 6.44 -8.37 22.99
N LEU A 262 6.10 -9.52 23.59
CA LEU A 262 5.45 -10.62 22.88
C LEU A 262 4.10 -10.19 22.31
N LEU A 263 3.25 -9.56 23.13
CA LEU A 263 1.93 -9.08 22.71
C LEU A 263 2.03 -7.95 21.69
N LEU A 264 2.96 -7.01 21.88
CA LEU A 264 3.23 -5.94 20.94
C LEU A 264 3.61 -6.50 19.57
N VAL A 265 4.60 -7.40 19.51
CA VAL A 265 5.03 -8.01 18.25
C VAL A 265 3.88 -8.78 17.61
N LEU A 266 3.12 -9.57 18.38
CA LEU A 266 1.97 -10.30 17.86
C LEU A 266 0.93 -9.36 17.22
N LEU A 267 0.57 -8.28 17.92
CA LEU A 267 -0.40 -7.29 17.42
C LEU A 267 0.14 -6.53 16.21
N LEU A 268 1.43 -6.18 16.18
CA LEU A 268 2.05 -5.53 15.03
C LEU A 268 2.15 -6.45 13.82
N LEU A 269 2.43 -7.73 14.00
CA LEU A 269 2.42 -8.72 12.91
C LEU A 269 1.00 -8.93 12.38
N ALA A 270 0.00 -9.02 13.25
CA ALA A 270 -1.40 -9.10 12.85
C ALA A 270 -1.83 -7.84 12.09
N ARG A 271 -1.49 -6.65 12.60
CA ARG A 271 -1.73 -5.37 11.91
C ARG A 271 -1.08 -5.37 10.53
N THR A 272 0.21 -5.68 10.48
CA THR A 272 1.00 -5.69 9.24
C THR A 272 0.38 -6.62 8.20
N THR A 273 -0.01 -7.83 8.61
CA THR A 273 -0.69 -8.80 7.74
C THR A 273 -1.99 -8.22 7.17
N GLY A 274 -2.77 -7.53 7.99
CA GLY A 274 -4.06 -6.97 7.58
C GLY A 274 -3.89 -5.80 6.63
N THR A 275 -2.92 -4.94 6.90
CA THR A 275 -2.55 -3.82 6.04
C THR A 275 -2.04 -4.31 4.69
N VAL A 276 -1.15 -5.30 4.65
CA VAL A 276 -0.63 -5.89 3.40
C VAL A 276 -1.76 -6.47 2.56
N LEU A 277 -2.64 -7.27 3.18
CA LEU A 277 -3.79 -7.87 2.50
C LEU A 277 -4.74 -6.81 1.94
N ALA A 278 -5.05 -5.77 2.70
CA ALA A 278 -5.95 -4.72 2.26
C ALA A 278 -5.30 -3.81 1.18
N PHE A 279 -4.13 -3.26 1.47
CA PHE A 279 -3.47 -2.27 0.61
C PHE A 279 -3.02 -2.85 -0.74
N THR A 280 -2.50 -4.07 -0.76
CA THR A 280 -2.10 -4.70 -2.02
C THR A 280 -3.32 -5.07 -2.86
N SER A 281 -4.39 -5.56 -2.23
CA SER A 281 -5.60 -5.95 -2.95
C SER A 281 -6.34 -4.79 -3.56
N ILE A 282 -6.44 -3.65 -2.87
CA ILE A 282 -7.14 -2.48 -3.44
C ILE A 282 -6.39 -1.89 -4.64
N ASN A 283 -5.06 -1.93 -4.62
CA ASN A 283 -4.24 -1.54 -5.76
C ASN A 283 -4.47 -2.49 -6.96
N LEU A 284 -4.49 -3.80 -6.72
CA LEU A 284 -4.75 -4.81 -7.75
C LEU A 284 -6.17 -4.69 -8.33
N LEU A 285 -7.19 -4.54 -7.48
CA LEU A 285 -8.58 -4.32 -7.90
C LEU A 285 -8.72 -3.09 -8.79
N THR A 286 -7.98 -2.02 -8.48
CA THR A 286 -8.02 -0.80 -9.29
C THR A 286 -7.41 -0.99 -10.68
N VAL A 287 -6.30 -1.74 -10.75
CA VAL A 287 -5.71 -2.12 -12.04
C VAL A 287 -6.69 -2.96 -12.86
N ASN A 288 -7.42 -3.88 -12.23
CA ASN A 288 -8.41 -4.73 -12.90
C ASN A 288 -9.61 -3.99 -13.51
N LEU A 289 -9.91 -2.79 -13.01
CA LEU A 289 -11.00 -1.96 -13.53
C LEU A 289 -10.67 -1.27 -14.85
N ALA A 290 -9.41 -1.26 -15.29
CA ALA A 290 -9.03 -0.66 -16.56
C ALA A 290 -9.65 -1.46 -17.73
N PRO A 291 -10.55 -0.86 -18.54
CA PRO A 291 -11.20 -1.58 -19.64
C PRO A 291 -10.22 -1.97 -20.75
N SER A 292 -9.18 -1.16 -20.96
CA SER A 292 -8.17 -1.36 -22.00
C SER A 292 -6.76 -0.97 -21.54
N LYS A 293 -5.74 -1.37 -22.31
CA LYS A 293 -4.32 -1.07 -22.01
C LYS A 293 -4.05 0.44 -21.97
N SER A 294 -4.72 1.23 -22.82
CA SER A 294 -4.56 2.69 -22.89
C SER A 294 -5.10 3.42 -21.66
N GLU A 295 -6.03 2.82 -20.92
CA GLU A 295 -6.73 3.45 -19.79
C GLU A 295 -6.09 3.11 -18.43
N LEU A 296 -5.11 2.20 -18.40
CA LEU A 296 -4.33 1.86 -17.20
C LEU A 296 -3.65 3.07 -16.55
N GLY A 297 -3.19 4.03 -17.37
CA GLY A 297 -2.58 5.26 -16.87
C GLY A 297 -3.56 6.11 -16.07
N PHE A 298 -4.80 6.25 -16.57
CA PHE A 298 -5.85 6.98 -15.87
C PHE A 298 -6.29 6.28 -14.58
N MET A 299 -6.50 4.96 -14.62
CA MET A 299 -6.85 4.17 -13.42
C MET A 299 -5.78 4.27 -12.33
N ASN A 300 -4.50 4.20 -12.69
CA ASN A 300 -3.42 4.42 -11.73
C ASN A 300 -3.38 5.88 -11.25
N GLY A 301 -3.64 6.85 -12.13
CA GLY A 301 -3.69 8.27 -11.76
C GLY A 301 -4.74 8.58 -10.69
N ILE A 302 -5.99 8.11 -10.88
CA ILE A 302 -7.05 8.31 -9.89
C ILE A 302 -6.75 7.58 -8.57
N GLN A 303 -6.14 6.39 -8.65
CA GLN A 303 -5.69 5.67 -7.45
C GLN A 303 -4.66 6.46 -6.66
N GLN A 304 -3.68 7.06 -7.35
CA GLN A 304 -2.65 7.88 -6.71
C GLN A 304 -3.21 9.17 -6.11
N LEU A 305 -4.22 9.78 -6.74
CA LEU A 305 -4.94 10.92 -6.14
C LEU A 305 -5.67 10.51 -4.86
N ALA A 306 -6.36 9.36 -4.86
CA ALA A 306 -7.02 8.81 -3.68
C ALA A 306 -6.02 8.55 -2.55
N MET A 307 -4.87 7.91 -2.85
CA MET A 307 -3.84 7.62 -1.85
C MET A 307 -3.13 8.87 -1.33
N THR A 308 -2.87 9.87 -2.17
CA THR A 308 -2.23 11.11 -1.74
C THR A 308 -3.13 11.89 -0.78
N THR A 309 -4.44 11.90 -1.06
CA THR A 309 -5.44 12.51 -0.16
C THR A 309 -5.38 11.91 1.24
N THR A 310 -5.33 10.57 1.34
CA THR A 310 -5.26 9.90 2.65
C THR A 310 -3.93 10.12 3.36
N ARG A 311 -2.82 10.18 2.61
CA ARG A 311 -1.48 10.46 3.16
C ARG A 311 -1.32 11.87 3.71
N ILE A 312 -2.06 12.84 3.18
CA ILE A 312 -2.09 14.20 3.74
C ILE A 312 -2.99 14.23 4.98
N ALA A 313 -4.22 13.73 4.86
CA ALA A 313 -5.22 13.85 5.92
C ALA A 313 -4.91 12.96 7.15
N GLY A 314 -4.42 11.75 6.94
CA GLY A 314 -4.22 10.75 7.99
C GLY A 314 -3.29 11.21 9.12
N PRO A 315 -2.05 11.64 8.83
CA PRO A 315 -1.11 12.11 9.85
C PRO A 315 -1.61 13.33 10.62
N ILE A 316 -2.24 14.28 9.92
CA ILE A 316 -2.82 15.50 10.54
C ILE A 316 -3.93 15.09 11.52
N MET A 317 -4.86 14.26 11.07
CA MET A 317 -5.98 13.79 11.92
C MET A 317 -5.46 13.01 13.12
N ALA A 318 -4.54 12.05 12.92
CA ALA A 318 -3.98 11.25 14.00
C ALA A 318 -3.30 12.13 15.06
N GLY A 319 -2.47 13.09 14.65
CA GLY A 319 -1.77 13.99 15.58
C GLY A 319 -2.72 14.89 16.37
N VAL A 320 -3.70 15.51 15.69
CA VAL A 320 -4.70 16.38 16.34
C VAL A 320 -5.56 15.59 17.31
N ILE A 321 -6.07 14.44 16.90
CA ILE A 321 -6.93 13.56 17.70
C ILE A 321 -6.16 13.03 18.91
N TRP A 322 -4.92 12.56 18.72
CA TRP A 322 -4.07 12.10 19.82
C TRP A 322 -3.88 13.21 20.86
N THR A 323 -3.40 14.37 20.42
CA THR A 323 -3.14 15.52 21.30
C THR A 323 -4.40 15.99 22.03
N TRP A 324 -5.54 16.02 21.34
CA TRP A 324 -6.82 16.37 21.97
C TRP A 324 -7.24 15.33 23.02
N SER A 325 -7.04 14.04 22.73
CA SER A 325 -7.49 12.93 23.58
C SER A 325 -6.73 12.80 24.90
N ILE A 326 -5.46 13.23 24.93
CA ILE A 326 -4.63 13.21 26.14
C ILE A 326 -4.77 14.48 26.97
N LYS A 327 -5.20 15.61 26.36
CA LYS A 327 -5.43 16.87 27.07
C LYS A 327 -6.69 16.86 27.95
N HIS A 328 -7.65 16.01 27.64
CA HIS A 328 -8.92 15.94 28.36
C HIS A 328 -9.01 14.63 29.12
N SER A 329 -9.42 14.68 30.38
CA SER A 329 -9.60 13.50 31.24
C SER A 329 -10.94 12.80 30.98
N PHE A 330 -11.26 12.54 29.71
CA PHE A 330 -12.47 11.80 29.35
C PHE A 330 -12.28 10.29 29.54
N SER A 331 -13.37 9.59 29.83
CA SER A 331 -13.36 8.12 29.90
C SER A 331 -13.27 7.49 28.50
N TYR A 332 -12.95 6.19 28.47
CA TYR A 332 -13.05 5.37 27.25
C TYR A 332 -14.42 5.57 26.57
N PRO A 333 -14.49 5.72 25.24
CA PRO A 333 -13.39 5.62 24.26
C PRO A 333 -12.72 6.95 23.87
N PHE A 334 -12.99 8.06 24.58
CA PHE A 334 -12.53 9.41 24.18
C PHE A 334 -11.17 9.82 24.75
N ASN A 335 -10.52 8.94 25.51
CA ASN A 335 -9.13 9.06 25.97
C ASN A 335 -8.14 8.66 24.87
N SER A 336 -6.90 8.32 25.22
CA SER A 336 -5.84 7.84 24.31
C SER A 336 -6.25 6.69 23.37
N HIS A 337 -7.36 5.99 23.64
CA HIS A 337 -7.93 4.97 22.76
C HIS A 337 -8.66 5.56 21.53
N MET A 338 -9.02 6.84 21.54
CA MET A 338 -9.89 7.45 20.53
C MET A 338 -9.36 7.32 19.10
N VAL A 339 -8.05 7.54 18.89
CA VAL A 339 -7.45 7.44 17.56
C VAL A 339 -7.59 6.03 17.00
N TRP A 340 -7.43 5.02 17.85
CA TRP A 340 -7.49 3.61 17.48
C TRP A 340 -8.92 3.15 17.21
N VAL A 341 -9.87 3.60 18.04
CA VAL A 341 -11.31 3.36 17.84
C VAL A 341 -11.76 3.97 16.52
N LEU A 342 -11.29 5.17 16.17
CA LEU A 342 -11.59 5.80 14.90
C LEU A 342 -10.98 5.05 13.71
N CYS A 343 -9.73 4.56 13.82
CA CYS A 343 -9.11 3.70 12.80
C CYS A 343 -9.93 2.42 12.58
N ALA A 344 -10.41 1.78 13.66
CA ALA A 344 -11.28 0.62 13.60
C ALA A 344 -12.63 0.96 12.94
N ALA A 345 -13.24 2.09 13.28
CA ALA A 345 -14.51 2.55 12.72
C ALA A 345 -14.41 2.84 11.21
N LEU A 346 -13.34 3.52 10.77
CA LEU A 346 -13.06 3.76 9.35
C LEU A 346 -12.85 2.44 8.60
N THR A 347 -12.10 1.51 9.19
CA THR A 347 -11.86 0.18 8.59
C THR A 347 -13.16 -0.62 8.47
N ALA A 348 -14.01 -0.60 9.50
CA ALA A 348 -15.33 -1.24 9.49
C ALA A 348 -16.28 -0.62 8.46
N LEU A 349 -16.27 0.71 8.32
CA LEU A 349 -17.02 1.42 7.29
C LEU A 349 -16.57 1.01 5.89
N SER A 350 -15.25 0.99 5.65
CA SER A 350 -14.68 0.54 4.39
C SER A 350 -15.04 -0.93 4.09
N LEU A 351 -14.96 -1.82 5.09
CA LEU A 351 -15.37 -3.21 4.94
C LEU A 351 -16.83 -3.33 4.52
N ARG A 352 -17.73 -2.57 5.17
CA ARG A 352 -19.15 -2.53 4.81
C ARG A 352 -19.36 -2.04 3.37
N MET A 353 -18.63 -1.01 2.96
CA MET A 353 -18.68 -0.49 1.59
C MET A 353 -18.13 -1.51 0.57
N SER A 354 -17.11 -2.28 0.95
CA SER A 354 -16.45 -3.25 0.07
C SER A 354 -17.32 -4.44 -0.32
N HIS A 355 -18.29 -4.83 0.51
CA HIS A 355 -19.26 -5.89 0.17
C HIS A 355 -20.17 -5.51 -1.01
N LYS A 356 -20.22 -4.23 -1.38
CA LYS A 356 -20.95 -3.78 -2.58
C LYS A 356 -20.09 -3.85 -3.85
N ILE A 357 -18.81 -4.21 -3.77
CA ILE A 357 -17.94 -4.37 -4.95
C ILE A 357 -18.27 -5.74 -5.59
N PRO A 358 -18.58 -5.78 -6.90
CA PRO A 358 -18.89 -7.05 -7.57
C PRO A 358 -17.62 -7.90 -7.72
N GLU A 359 -17.77 -9.22 -7.61
CA GLU A 359 -16.63 -10.17 -7.73
C GLU A 359 -15.97 -10.14 -9.11
N SER A 360 -16.65 -9.66 -10.14
CA SER A 360 -16.10 -9.48 -11.49
C SER A 360 -14.87 -8.55 -11.54
N VAL A 361 -14.62 -7.74 -10.50
CA VAL A 361 -13.42 -6.89 -10.40
C VAL A 361 -12.16 -7.71 -10.07
N ASN A 362 -12.30 -8.97 -9.63
CA ASN A 362 -11.14 -9.85 -9.40
C ASN A 362 -10.41 -10.21 -10.71
N THR A 363 -11.10 -10.15 -11.85
CA THR A 363 -10.52 -10.44 -13.16
C THR A 363 -10.28 -9.15 -13.93
N PHE A 364 -9.18 -9.11 -14.69
CA PHE A 364 -8.84 -7.96 -15.52
C PHE A 364 -9.79 -7.85 -16.71
N ALA A 365 -10.50 -6.72 -16.83
CA ALA A 365 -11.60 -6.55 -17.79
C ALA A 365 -11.22 -6.79 -19.27
N ALA A 366 -9.99 -6.50 -19.68
CA ALA A 366 -9.57 -6.69 -21.07
C ALA A 366 -9.25 -8.15 -21.45
N GLY A 367 -9.33 -9.10 -20.50
CA GLY A 367 -9.08 -10.53 -20.73
C GLY A 367 -10.29 -11.34 -21.23
N ASN A 368 -11.48 -10.73 -21.31
CA ASN A 368 -12.73 -11.45 -21.56
C ASN A 368 -13.08 -11.69 -23.04
N ASN A 369 -12.22 -11.34 -24.00
CA ASN A 369 -12.55 -11.49 -25.43
C ASN A 369 -12.44 -12.92 -26.00
N LYS A 370 -12.28 -13.97 -25.18
CA LYS A 370 -12.01 -15.34 -25.71
C LYS A 370 -12.77 -16.51 -25.07
N ARG A 371 -13.72 -16.31 -24.15
CA ARG A 371 -14.43 -17.46 -23.51
C ARG A 371 -15.93 -17.57 -23.76
N ASP A 372 -16.60 -16.54 -24.26
CA ASP A 372 -18.07 -16.58 -24.39
C ASP A 372 -18.58 -16.85 -25.82
N THR A 373 -17.74 -17.34 -26.74
CA THR A 373 -18.14 -17.60 -28.14
C THR A 373 -17.83 -19.02 -28.64
N ALA A 374 -17.64 -20.00 -27.76
CA ALA A 374 -17.27 -21.36 -28.18
C ALA A 374 -18.27 -22.48 -27.83
N ASP A 375 -19.37 -22.19 -27.12
CA ASP A 375 -20.31 -23.23 -26.68
C ASP A 375 -21.72 -23.15 -27.30
N ASP A 376 -21.94 -22.31 -28.33
CA ASP A 376 -23.20 -22.29 -29.08
C ASP A 376 -22.93 -22.23 -30.61
N VAL A 377 -22.49 -23.35 -31.21
CA VAL A 377 -22.81 -23.76 -32.60
C VAL A 377 -22.83 -25.28 -32.70
#